data_AF-A0AAN7VAD2-F1
#
_entry.id   AF-A0AAN7VAD2-F1
#
_cell.length_a   1.000
_cell.length_b   1.000
_cell.length_c   1.000
_cell.angle_alpha   90.00
_cell.angle_beta   90.00
_cell.angle_gamma   90.00
#
_symmetry.space_group_name_H-M   'P 1'
#
loop_
_entity.id
_entity.type
_entity.pdbx_description
1 polymer ?
#
loop_
_entity_poly.entity_id
_entity_poly.type
_entity_poly.pdbx_seq_one_letter_code
_entity_poly.pdbx_strand_id
1 'polypeptide(L)'
;MERFTKIPFPFKFSVYLYTIENKDEVLNNGKKPKVKEVGPYVYDEYKNRRILDIGSENVTYEEVWSFEFNKSASGSLREEDEITVLNAPLIVSFGT
;
A
#
# COMPACT_ATOMS: atom_id res chain seq x y z
N MET A 1 -4.51 -15.58 -25.04
CA MET A 1 -4.65 -14.14 -24.72
C MET A 1 -5.38 -13.89 -23.41
N GLU A 2 -6.50 -14.54 -23.11
CA GLU A 2 -7.26 -14.30 -21.87
C GLU A 2 -6.45 -14.51 -20.57
N ARG A 3 -5.68 -15.60 -20.46
CA ARG A 3 -4.79 -15.83 -19.30
C ARG A 3 -3.63 -14.84 -19.20
N PHE A 4 -3.29 -14.16 -20.30
CA PHE A 4 -2.25 -13.14 -20.32
C PHE A 4 -2.78 -11.79 -19.83
N THR A 5 -4.04 -11.49 -20.15
CA THR A 5 -4.70 -10.22 -19.80
C THR A 5 -5.31 -10.22 -18.41
N LYS A 6 -5.81 -11.36 -17.92
CA LYS A 6 -6.45 -11.46 -16.61
C LYS A 6 -5.87 -12.60 -15.77
N ILE A 7 -5.45 -12.26 -14.56
CA ILE A 7 -5.09 -13.24 -13.55
C ILE A 7 -6.37 -13.74 -12.87
N PRO A 8 -6.61 -15.06 -12.80
CA PRO A 8 -7.91 -15.60 -12.40
C PRO A 8 -8.21 -15.49 -10.89
N PHE A 9 -7.23 -15.11 -10.08
CA PHE A 9 -7.38 -14.93 -8.64
C PHE A 9 -6.61 -13.68 -8.17
N PRO A 10 -7.07 -13.00 -7.11
CA PRO A 10 -6.32 -11.90 -6.51
C PRO A 10 -5.11 -12.43 -5.73
N PHE A 11 -4.08 -11.60 -5.61
CA PHE A 11 -2.99 -11.81 -4.66
C PHE A 11 -3.35 -11.17 -3.31
N LYS A 12 -2.75 -11.66 -2.23
CA LYS A 12 -2.85 -11.00 -0.92
C LYS A 12 -1.72 -9.99 -0.79
N PHE A 13 -2.09 -8.73 -0.64
CA PHE A 13 -1.17 -7.64 -0.34
C PHE A 13 -1.33 -7.24 1.13
N SER A 14 -0.34 -7.52 1.97
CA SER A 14 -0.39 -7.24 3.40
C SER A 14 0.43 -6.00 3.74
N VAL A 15 -0.20 -5.01 4.37
CA VAL A 15 0.42 -3.76 4.77
C VAL A 15 0.64 -3.75 6.29
N TYR A 16 1.87 -3.46 6.70
CA TYR A 16 2.26 -3.27 8.10
C TYR A 16 2.77 -1.85 8.27
N LEU A 17 2.26 -1.15 9.28
CA LEU A 17 2.61 0.24 9.57
C LEU A 17 3.20 0.34 10.98
N TYR A 18 4.07 1.34 11.19
CA TYR A 18 4.60 1.68 12.50
C TYR A 18 3.98 2.98 12.98
N THR A 19 3.08 2.90 13.96
CA THR A 19 2.50 4.09 14.60
C THR A 19 3.46 4.63 15.67
N ILE A 20 3.60 5.96 15.76
CA ILE A 20 4.42 6.62 16.77
C ILE A 20 3.56 6.88 18.01
N GLU A 21 3.91 6.24 19.14
CA GLU A 21 3.12 6.32 20.39
C GLU A 21 3.40 7.58 21.20
N ASN A 22 4.58 8.21 21.04
CA ASN A 22 5.03 9.36 21.81
C ASN A 22 5.22 10.63 20.95
N LYS A 23 4.26 10.90 20.05
CA LYS A 23 4.35 11.99 19.05
C LYS A 23 4.70 13.36 19.66
N ASP A 24 4.09 13.71 20.79
CA ASP A 24 4.30 15.03 21.42
C ASP A 24 5.71 15.16 22.01
N GLU A 25 6.28 14.08 22.54
CA GLU A 25 7.66 14.08 23.05
C GLU A 25 8.69 14.15 21.91
N VAL A 26 8.37 13.53 20.77
CA VAL A 26 9.21 13.63 19.57
C VAL A 26 9.22 15.06 19.06
N LEU A 27 8.03 15.67 18.89
CA LEU A 27 7.89 17.01 18.33
C LEU A 27 8.41 18.11 19.25
N ASN A 28 8.09 18.07 20.54
CA ASN A 28 8.36 19.17 21.46
C ASN A 28 9.71 19.04 22.19
N ASN A 29 10.24 17.82 22.32
CA ASN A 29 11.44 17.56 23.12
C ASN A 29 12.56 16.86 22.34
N GLY A 30 12.38 16.58 21.05
CA GLY A 30 13.37 15.89 20.22
C GLY A 30 13.68 14.47 20.70
N LYS A 31 12.76 13.83 21.44
CA LYS A 31 12.99 12.46 21.93
C LYS A 31 12.93 11.45 20.79
N LYS A 32 13.58 10.31 21.01
CA LYS A 32 13.52 9.17 20.08
C LYS A 32 12.06 8.67 19.96
N PRO A 33 11.55 8.44 18.73
CA PRO A 33 10.24 7.84 18.54
C PRO A 33 10.15 6.43 19.13
N LYS A 34 9.07 6.19 19.88
CA LYS A 34 8.60 4.86 20.28
C LYS A 34 7.56 4.44 19.27
N VAL A 35 7.85 3.35 18.56
CA VAL A 35 7.00 2.86 17.49
C VAL A 35 6.37 1.52 17.86
N LYS A 36 5.15 1.32 17.38
CA LYS A 36 4.42 0.06 17.50
C LYS A 36 3.95 -0.37 16.12
N GLU A 37 4.21 -1.63 15.77
CA GLU A 37 3.71 -2.23 14.53
C GLU A 37 2.20 -2.46 14.62
N VAL A 38 1.49 -2.14 13.54
CA VAL A 38 0.06 -2.35 13.36
C VAL A 38 -0.16 -2.99 12.00
N GLY A 39 -0.81 -4.16 11.99
CA GLY A 39 -1.10 -4.91 10.78
C GLY A 39 -1.40 -6.39 11.05
N PRO A 40 -1.67 -7.17 9.99
CA PRO A 40 -1.73 -6.71 8.61
C PRO A 40 -3.06 -6.05 8.23
N TYR A 41 -3.00 -4.90 7.53
CA TYR A 41 -4.11 -4.46 6.68
C TYR A 41 -3.98 -5.21 5.36
N VAL A 42 -4.86 -6.18 5.15
CA VAL A 42 -4.82 -7.07 3.99
C VAL A 42 -5.72 -6.54 2.90
N TYR A 43 -5.18 -6.48 1.68
CA TYR A 43 -5.89 -6.14 0.46
C TYR A 43 -5.84 -7.32 -0.51
N ASP A 44 -6.93 -7.51 -1.26
CA ASP A 44 -6.95 -8.30 -2.47
C ASP A 44 -6.41 -7.43 -3.63
N GLU A 45 -5.24 -7.80 -4.13
CA GLU A 45 -4.56 -7.15 -5.25
C GLU A 45 -4.96 -7.85 -6.56
N TYR A 46 -5.56 -7.10 -7.47
CA TYR A 46 -5.90 -7.56 -8.81
C TYR A 46 -4.96 -6.91 -9.82
N LYS A 47 -4.35 -7.73 -10.69
CA LYS A 47 -3.51 -7.26 -11.79
C LYS A 47 -4.15 -7.65 -13.11
N ASN A 48 -4.38 -6.65 -13.95
CA ASN A 48 -4.91 -6.83 -15.29
C ASN A 48 -3.96 -6.19 -16.30
N ARG A 49 -3.89 -6.74 -17.51
CA ARG A 49 -3.16 -6.13 -18.63
C ARG A 49 -4.15 -5.67 -19.68
N ARG A 50 -4.13 -4.36 -19.95
CA ARG A 50 -4.85 -3.75 -21.06
C ARG A 50 -3.94 -3.73 -22.28
N ILE A 51 -4.26 -4.51 -23.30
CA ILE A 51 -3.50 -4.52 -24.55
C ILE A 51 -3.69 -3.19 -25.26
N LEU A 52 -2.58 -2.56 -25.64
CA LEU A 52 -2.54 -1.32 -26.39
C LEU A 52 -2.27 -1.59 -27.88
N ASP A 53 -1.38 -2.53 -28.18
CA ASP A 53 -1.02 -2.91 -29.55
C ASP A 53 -0.48 -4.35 -29.61
N ILE A 54 -0.67 -5.02 -30.76
CA ILE A 54 -0.14 -6.35 -31.05
C ILE A 54 0.67 -6.27 -32.34
N GLY A 55 2.00 -6.25 -32.21
CA GLY A 55 2.93 -6.33 -33.32
C GLY A 55 3.18 -7.77 -33.79
N SER A 56 4.10 -7.93 -34.75
CA SER A 56 4.44 -9.24 -35.33
C SER A 56 5.11 -10.19 -34.33
N GLU A 57 5.92 -9.66 -33.41
CA GLU A 57 6.66 -10.44 -32.41
C GLU A 57 6.45 -9.94 -30.97
N ASN A 58 5.82 -8.78 -30.80
CA ASN A 58 5.70 -8.10 -29.51
C ASN A 58 4.25 -7.70 -29.22
N VAL A 59 3.92 -7.57 -27.93
CA VAL A 59 2.64 -7.05 -27.46
C VAL A 59 2.91 -5.87 -26.53
N THR A 60 2.33 -4.72 -26.85
CA THR A 60 2.38 -3.53 -26.00
C THR A 60 1.14 -3.51 -25.11
N TYR A 61 1.33 -3.34 -23.81
CA TYR A 61 0.23 -3.34 -22.85
C TYR A 61 0.52 -2.40 -21.68
N GLU A 62 -0.54 -2.05 -20.97
CA GLU A 62 -0.50 -1.34 -19.70
C GLU A 62 -0.93 -2.29 -18.58
N GLU A 63 -0.23 -2.27 -17.45
CA GLU A 63 -0.66 -2.99 -16.26
C GLU A 63 -1.54 -2.08 -15.39
N VAL A 64 -2.73 -2.58 -15.06
CA VAL A 64 -3.69 -1.90 -14.20
C VAL A 64 -3.81 -2.70 -12.91
N TRP A 65 -3.43 -2.08 -11.80
CA TRP A 65 -3.44 -2.68 -10.47
C TRP A 65 -4.56 -2.05 -9.67
N SER A 66 -5.37 -2.87 -9.01
CA SER A 66 -6.41 -2.40 -8.09
C SER A 66 -6.35 -3.18 -6.79
N PHE A 67 -6.63 -2.50 -5.69
CA PHE A 67 -6.57 -3.06 -4.34
C PHE A 67 -7.94 -2.92 -3.70
N GLU A 68 -8.44 -4.00 -3.14
CA GLU A 68 -9.71 -4.05 -2.42
C GLU A 68 -9.46 -4.51 -0.98
N PHE A 69 -9.93 -3.77 0.01
CA PHE A 69 -9.66 -4.12 1.41
C PHE A 69 -10.36 -5.42 1.82
N ASN A 70 -9.58 -6.37 2.31
CA ASN A 70 -10.09 -7.65 2.77
C ASN A 70 -10.33 -7.61 4.29
N LYS A 71 -11.51 -7.15 4.70
CA LYS A 71 -11.88 -7.05 6.13
C LYS A 71 -11.75 -8.38 6.88
N SER A 72 -12.06 -9.50 6.24
CA SER A 72 -11.94 -10.82 6.87
C SER A 72 -10.50 -11.21 7.18
N ALA A 73 -9.56 -10.89 6.28
CA ALA A 73 -8.14 -11.20 6.45
C ALA A 73 -7.42 -10.17 7.35
N SER A 74 -7.97 -8.97 7.48
CA SER A 74 -7.46 -7.90 8.36
C SER A 74 -7.93 -8.01 9.81
N GLY A 75 -8.80 -8.97 10.14
CA GLY A 75 -9.31 -9.17 11.49
C GLY A 75 -10.06 -7.95 12.04
N SER A 76 -9.66 -7.45 13.21
CA SER A 76 -10.31 -6.28 13.83
C SER A 76 -9.96 -4.95 13.15
N LEU A 77 -8.90 -4.88 12.35
CA LEU A 77 -8.39 -3.66 11.73
C LEU A 77 -9.32 -3.14 10.62
N ARG A 78 -9.37 -1.81 10.43
CA ARG A 78 -10.22 -1.13 9.44
C ARG A 78 -9.42 -0.05 8.71
N GLU A 79 -9.82 0.30 7.49
CA GLU A 79 -9.12 1.34 6.72
C GLU A 79 -9.18 2.72 7.38
N GLU A 80 -10.16 2.94 8.26
CA GLU A 80 -10.33 4.18 9.00
C GLU A 80 -9.52 4.23 10.31
N ASP A 81 -8.68 3.22 10.59
CA ASP A 81 -7.86 3.21 11.80
C ASP A 81 -6.83 4.36 11.76
N GLU A 82 -6.74 5.10 12.86
CA GLU A 82 -5.81 6.22 12.96
C GLU A 82 -4.38 5.72 13.22
N ILE A 83 -3.45 6.12 12.35
CA ILE A 83 -2.02 5.84 12.48
C ILE A 83 -1.25 7.16 12.52
N THR A 84 -0.37 7.31 13.50
CA THR A 84 0.53 8.46 13.57
C THR A 84 1.85 8.13 12.89
N VAL A 85 2.12 8.77 11.75
CA VAL A 85 3.35 8.59 10.95
C VAL A 85 4.10 9.92 10.77
N LEU A 86 5.30 9.82 10.22
CA LEU A 86 6.05 11.00 9.77
C LEU A 86 5.31 11.72 8.65
N ASN A 87 5.32 13.05 8.67
CA ASN A 87 4.84 13.86 7.56
C ASN A 87 5.87 13.84 6.42
N ALA A 88 5.84 12.78 5.61
CA ALA A 88 6.80 12.58 4.51
C ALA A 88 6.80 13.73 3.48
N PRO A 89 5.65 14.29 3.04
CA PRO A 89 5.67 15.45 2.13
C PRO A 89 6.41 16.65 2.71
N LEU A 90 6.22 16.95 4.00
CA LEU A 90 6.91 18.05 4.66
C LEU A 90 8.43 17.81 4.71
N ILE A 91 8.85 16.59 5.05
CA ILE A 91 10.28 16.23 5.08
C ILE A 91 10.94 16.43 3.72
N VAL A 92 10.29 16.00 2.63
CA VAL A 92 10.82 16.17 1.27
C VAL A 92 10.94 17.64 0.89
N SER A 93 9.99 18.49 1.31
CA SER A 93 10.02 19.93 0.98
C SER A 93 11.20 20.70 1.59
N PHE A 94 11.80 20.19 2.66
CA PHE A 94 12.98 20.78 3.28
C PHE A 94 14.32 20.20 2.76
N GLY A 95 14.27 19.27 1.82
CA GLY A 95 15.42 18.53 1.28
C GLY A 95 15.85 18.92 -0.14
N THR A 96 15.33 20.01 -0.71
CA THR A 96 15.70 20.54 -2.04
C THR A 96 16.28 21.94 -1.98
#